data_AF-A0A1N7L9K1-F1
#
_entry.id   AF-A0A1N7L9K1-F1
#
_cell.length_a   1.000
_cell.length_b   1.000
_cell.length_c   1.000
_cell.angle_alpha   90.00
_cell.angle_beta   90.00
_cell.angle_gamma   90.00
#
_symmetry.space_group_name_H-M   'P 1'
#
loop_
_entity.id
_entity.type
_entity.pdbx_description
1 polymer ?
#
loop_
_entity_poly.entity_id
_entity_poly.type
_entity_poly.pdbx_seq_one_letter_code
_entity_poly.pdbx_strand_id
1 'polypeptide(L)' 'MRGLLGKLKCNNYKVLIAAFSIIRPGVAQSGMMREYIFRHNHPTKFEYFHEVFEKELGETYGIMVYQEDVIKIAI' A
#
# COMPACT_ATOMS: atom_id res chain seq x y z
N MET A 1 -0.73 -11.79 -11.45
CA MET A 1 0.53 -11.05 -11.22
C MET A 1 0.83 -10.02 -12.31
N ARG A 2 0.96 -10.40 -13.59
CA ARG A 2 1.28 -9.45 -14.69
C ARG A 2 0.41 -8.19 -14.73
N GLY A 3 -0.91 -8.34 -14.53
CA GLY A 3 -1.84 -7.21 -14.50
C GLY A 3 -1.64 -6.25 -13.32
N LEU A 4 -1.24 -6.77 -12.14
CA LEU A 4 -0.97 -5.93 -10.96
C LEU A 4 0.30 -5.10 -11.15
N LEU A 5 1.37 -5.74 -11.64
CA LEU A 5 2.64 -5.06 -11.91
C LEU A 5 2.48 -3.94 -12.94
N GLY A 6 1.65 -4.16 -13.97
CA GLY A 6 1.29 -3.12 -14.93
C GLY A 6 0.51 -1.95 -14.30
N LYS A 7 -0.47 -2.24 -13.44
CA LYS A 7 -1.25 -1.20 -12.72
C LYS A 7 -0.42 -0.37 -11.75
N LEU A 8 0.65 -0.95 -11.19
CA LEU A 8 1.57 -0.27 -10.28
C LEU A 8 2.78 0.34 -11.00
N LYS A 9 2.87 0.24 -12.34
CA LYS A 9 4.05 0.69 -13.11
C LYS A 9 5.37 0.28 -12.43
N CYS A 10 5.43 -0.96 -11.98
CA CYS A 10 6.48 -1.44 -11.08
C CYS A 10 7.88 -1.21 -11.70
N ASN A 11 8.63 -0.26 -11.13
CA ASN A 11 9.94 0.17 -11.62
C ASN A 11 11.06 0.03 -10.58
N ASN A 12 10.75 -0.44 -9.38
CA ASN A 12 11.71 -0.57 -8.29
C ASN A 12 11.34 -1.73 -7.35
N TYR A 13 12.30 -2.11 -6.50
CA TYR A 13 12.17 -3.23 -5.57
C TYR A 13 11.05 -3.03 -4.53
N LYS A 14 10.86 -1.81 -4.02
CA LYS A 14 9.82 -1.51 -3.01
C LYS A 14 8.42 -1.76 -3.57
N VAL A 15 8.16 -1.30 -4.79
CA VAL A 15 6.86 -1.52 -5.47
C VAL A 15 6.65 -3.01 -5.77
N LEU A 16 7.71 -3.74 -6.10
CA LEU A 16 7.63 -5.19 -6.32
C LEU A 16 7.22 -5.93 -5.04
N ILE A 17 7.87 -5.64 -3.91
CA ILE A 17 7.50 -6.24 -2.62
C ILE A 17 6.04 -5.91 -2.28
N ALA A 18 5.66 -4.63 -2.38
CA ALA A 18 4.30 -4.23 -2.06
C ALA A 18 3.26 -4.96 -2.93
N ALA A 19 3.54 -5.14 -4.23
CA ALA A 19 2.70 -5.91 -5.13
C ALA A 19 2.51 -7.37 -4.66
N PHE A 20 3.57 -8.02 -4.17
CA PHE A 20 3.50 -9.36 -3.59
C PHE A 20 2.72 -9.40 -2.27
N SER A 21 2.79 -8.36 -1.46
CA SER A 21 2.03 -8.29 -0.21
C SER A 21 0.53 -8.14 -0.44
N ILE A 22 0.11 -7.35 -1.44
CA ILE A 22 -1.31 -7.02 -1.67
C ILE A 22 -2.07 -7.96 -2.60
N ILE A 23 -1.39 -8.84 -3.36
CA ILE A 23 -2.05 -9.79 -4.29
C ILE A 23 -2.76 -10.96 -3.58
N ARG A 24 -2.75 -10.99 -2.24
CA ARG A 24 -3.34 -12.07 -1.44
C ARG A 24 -4.88 -12.04 -1.52
N PRO A 25 -5.57 -13.20 -1.53
CA PRO A 25 -7.02 -13.25 -1.69
C PRO A 25 -7.79 -12.39 -0.68
N GLY A 26 -7.40 -12.38 0.60
CA GLY A 26 -8.06 -11.58 1.63
C GLY A 26 -7.91 -10.06 1.41
N VAL A 27 -6.75 -9.62 0.94
CA VAL A 27 -6.46 -8.20 0.67
C VAL A 27 -7.17 -7.72 -0.60
N ALA A 28 -7.29 -8.60 -1.59
CA ALA A 28 -8.02 -8.29 -2.81
C ALA A 28 -9.54 -8.17 -2.57
N GLN A 29 -10.10 -9.01 -1.71
CA GLN A 29 -11.54 -9.01 -1.37
C GLN A 29 -11.95 -7.82 -0.51
N SER A 30 -11.06 -7.33 0.36
CA SER A 30 -11.35 -6.18 1.26
C SER A 30 -11.35 -4.82 0.55
N GLY A 31 -10.99 -4.76 -0.73
CA GLY A 31 -10.83 -3.49 -1.46
C GLY A 31 -9.50 -2.78 -1.19
N MET A 32 -8.71 -3.24 -0.23
CA MET A 32 -7.42 -2.66 0.15
C MET A 32 -6.41 -2.69 -1.01
N MET A 33 -6.40 -3.76 -1.81
CA MET A 33 -5.58 -3.82 -3.02
C MET A 33 -5.94 -2.71 -4.02
N ARG A 34 -7.25 -2.40 -4.17
CA ARG A 34 -7.71 -1.35 -5.09
C ARG A 34 -7.31 0.03 -4.58
N GLU A 35 -7.46 0.25 -3.29
CA GLU A 35 -7.07 1.50 -2.64
C GLU A 35 -5.56 1.75 -2.76
N TYR A 36 -4.74 0.73 -2.54
CA TYR A 36 -3.29 0.83 -2.73
C TYR A 36 -2.92 1.24 -4.16
N ILE A 37 -3.52 0.60 -5.16
CA ILE A 37 -3.29 0.94 -6.57
C ILE A 37 -3.73 2.39 -6.86
N PHE A 38 -4.84 2.84 -6.29
CA PHE A 38 -5.33 4.21 -6.45
C PHE A 38 -4.36 5.22 -5.87
N ARG A 39 -3.97 5.07 -4.60
CA ARG A 39 -3.03 5.98 -3.93
C ARG A 39 -1.65 5.99 -4.56
N HIS A 40 -1.16 4.83 -5.00
CA HIS A 40 0.10 4.73 -5.73
C HIS A 40 0.11 5.54 -7.03
N ASN A 41 -0.99 5.50 -7.78
CA ASN A 41 -1.11 6.24 -9.05
C ASN A 41 -1.53 7.71 -8.86
N HIS A 42 -2.10 8.05 -7.70
CA HIS A 42 -2.62 9.38 -7.38
C HIS A 42 -2.18 9.83 -5.98
N PRO A 43 -0.88 10.10 -5.77
CA PRO A 43 -0.34 10.39 -4.44
C PRO A 43 -0.88 11.68 -3.81
N THR A 44 -1.52 12.55 -4.58
CA THR A 44 -2.11 13.82 -4.11
C THR A 44 -3.63 13.77 -3.96
N LYS A 45 -4.26 12.60 -4.14
CA LYS A 45 -5.74 12.45 -4.13
C LYS A 45 -6.25 11.64 -2.94
N PHE A 46 -5.48 11.56 -1.88
CA PHE A 46 -5.90 10.91 -0.64
C PHE A 46 -5.35 11.70 0.54
N GLU A 47 -5.98 11.53 1.69
CA GLU A 47 -5.55 12.11 2.95
C GLU A 47 -5.14 10.99 3.90
N TYR A 48 -4.13 11.24 4.72
CA TYR A 48 -3.75 10.35 5.80
C TYR A 48 -4.76 10.46 6.93
N PHE A 49 -5.08 9.34 7.57
CA PHE A 49 -6.05 9.31 8.67
C PHE A 49 -5.57 10.11 9.90
N HIS A 50 -4.25 10.12 10.12
CA HIS A 50 -3.60 10.79 11.23
C HIS A 50 -2.14 11.08 10.86
N GLU A 51 -1.52 12.10 11.46
CA GLU A 51 -0.12 12.49 11.17
C GLU A 51 0.87 11.33 11.38
N VAL A 52 0.60 10.45 12.35
CA VAL A 52 1.39 9.23 12.60
C VAL A 52 1.36 8.27 11.41
N PHE A 53 0.24 8.18 10.68
CA PHE A 53 0.16 7.35 9.48
C PHE A 53 0.98 7.94 8.33
N GLU A 54 1.03 9.26 8.22
CA GLU A 54 1.90 9.91 7.24
C GLU A 54 3.38 9.64 7.56
N LYS A 55 3.74 9.80 8.83
CA LYS A 55 5.11 9.60 9.31
C LYS A 55 5.59 8.16 9.16
N GLU A 56 4.80 7.19 9.62
CA GLU A 56 5.23 5.78 9.71
C GLU A 56 4.86 4.96 8.46
N LEU A 57 3.78 5.33 7.76
CA LEU A 57 3.23 4.59 6.61
C LEU A 57 3.24 5.41 5.32
N GLY A 58 4.05 6.47 5.26
CA GLY A 58 4.22 7.28 4.04
C GLY A 58 4.62 6.44 2.83
N GLU A 59 5.46 5.42 3.03
CA GLU A 59 5.92 4.52 1.97
C GLU A 59 4.80 3.63 1.37
N THR A 60 3.76 3.35 2.15
CA THR A 60 2.62 2.50 1.75
C THR A 60 1.32 3.30 1.60
N TYR A 61 1.43 4.64 1.48
CA TYR A 61 0.29 5.54 1.32
C TYR A 61 -0.73 5.47 2.46
N GLY A 62 -0.26 5.24 3.69
CA GLY A 62 -1.13 5.11 4.86
C GLY A 62 -1.87 3.77 4.95
N ILE A 63 -1.53 2.79 4.10
CA ILE A 63 -2.12 1.45 4.12
C ILE A 63 -1.17 0.52 4.85
N MET A 64 -1.65 -0.15 5.89
CA MET A 64 -0.89 -1.18 6.60
C MET A 64 -0.82 -2.44 5.75
N VAL A 65 0.35 -2.68 5.14
CA VAL A 65 0.59 -3.80 4.22
C VAL A 65 1.46 -4.87 4.89
N TYR A 66 2.34 -4.44 5.79
CA TYR A 66 3.30 -5.28 6.50
C TYR A 66 2.89 -5.50 7.96
N GLN A 67 3.41 -6.53 8.60
CA GLN A 67 3.14 -6.77 10.03
C GLN A 67 3.83 -5.69 10.88
N GLU A 68 4.99 -5.25 10.42
CA GLU A 68 5.79 -4.18 10.99
C GLU A 68 5.04 -2.85 11.02
N ASP A 69 4.18 -2.59 10.04
CA ASP A 69 3.33 -1.39 10.00
C ASP A 69 2.38 -1.35 11.20
N VAL A 70 1.80 -2.50 11.56
CA VAL A 70 0.91 -2.61 12.74
C VAL A 70 1.69 -2.34 14.02
N ILE A 71 2.91 -2.86 14.12
CA ILE A 71 3.77 -2.66 15.30
C ILE A 71 4.16 -1.19 15.44
N LYS A 72 4.55 -0.53 14.35
CA LYS A 72 4.92 0.91 14.36
C LYS A 72 3.78 1.83 14.78
N ILE A 73 2.54 1.49 14.42
CA ILE A 73 1.36 2.29 14.78
C ILE A 73 0.90 2.01 16.22
N ALA A 74 1.10 0.79 16.72
CA ALA A 74 0.65 0.38 18.04
C ALA A 74 1.56 0.84 19.19
N ILE A 75 2.80 1.23 18.88
CA ILE A 75 3.82 1.69 19.85
C ILE A 75 3.89 3.21 19.84
#